data_AF-A0A0C5WH56-F1
#
_entry.id   AF-A0A0C5WH56-F1
#
_cell.length_a   1.000
_cell.length_b   1.000
_cell.length_c   1.000
_cell.angle_alpha   90.00
_cell.angle_beta   90.00
_cell.angle_gamma   90.00
#
_symmetry.space_group_name_H-M   'P 1'
#
loop_
_entity.id
_entity.type
_entity.pdbx_description
1 polymer ?
#
loop_
_entity_poly.entity_id
_entity_poly.type
_entity_poly.pdbx_seq_one_letter_code
_entity_poly.pdbx_strand_id
1 'polypeptide(L)'
;MGRNTQDSGELIPTYYLDAVDPRFEYALNKAEEIIGYQLFDRKGVISLEFDDNPFFDIDYSELPTDWGFIWSKGTFSGSCSSGRVSSRPHSTNLVSYAVGNDYGIDKTKWGSGYAWIQLDSIDEPDPGCTTIANNDVSLHELAHALGMNNHFDGFGNGAAFNSNAERVLRNMYSTQNPAGQPFDSLNIEP
;
A
#
# COMPACT_ATOMS: atom_id res chain seq x y z
N MET A 1 -19.37 -4.74 -16.35
CA MET A 1 -20.01 -3.89 -15.33
C MET A 1 -19.59 -4.42 -13.96
N GLY A 2 -18.42 -4.01 -13.47
CA GLY A 2 -17.99 -4.22 -12.09
C GLY A 2 -18.19 -2.90 -11.34
N ARG A 3 -18.78 -2.96 -10.15
CA ARG A 3 -19.20 -1.80 -9.38
C ARG A 3 -17.99 -1.18 -8.65
N ASN A 4 -17.89 0.14 -8.72
CA ASN A 4 -17.00 0.99 -7.94
C ASN A 4 -17.01 0.56 -6.46
N THR A 5 -15.83 0.30 -5.88
CA THR A 5 -15.74 0.04 -4.43
C THR A 5 -16.08 1.27 -3.59
N GLN A 6 -16.02 2.49 -4.17
CA GLN A 6 -16.54 3.73 -3.55
C GLN A 6 -17.99 3.59 -3.04
N ASP A 7 -18.81 2.72 -3.66
CA ASP A 7 -20.23 2.52 -3.30
C ASP A 7 -20.53 1.15 -2.66
N SER A 8 -19.52 0.29 -2.44
CA SER A 8 -19.74 -1.05 -1.89
C SER A 8 -19.80 -1.10 -0.37
N GLY A 9 -19.21 -0.11 0.31
CA GLY A 9 -19.00 -0.12 1.77
C GLY A 9 -18.00 -1.19 2.24
N GLU A 10 -17.34 -1.91 1.32
CA GLU A 10 -16.34 -2.93 1.65
C GLU A 10 -15.01 -2.25 1.99
N LEU A 11 -14.57 -2.41 3.24
CA LEU A 11 -13.26 -1.97 3.72
C LEU A 11 -12.15 -2.92 3.22
N ILE A 12 -10.95 -2.41 3.01
CA ILE A 12 -9.76 -3.15 2.56
C ILE A 12 -9.27 -4.06 3.69
N PRO A 13 -9.33 -5.41 3.53
CA PRO A 13 -8.78 -6.34 4.51
C PRO A 13 -7.28 -6.13 4.64
N THR A 14 -6.80 -5.89 5.86
CA THR A 14 -5.39 -5.63 6.13
C THR A 14 -4.86 -6.59 7.18
N TYR A 15 -3.75 -7.22 6.87
CA TYR A 15 -3.09 -8.24 7.68
C TYR A 15 -1.65 -7.82 8.00
N TYR A 16 -1.12 -8.31 9.12
CA TYR A 16 0.27 -8.13 9.54
C TYR A 16 0.96 -9.49 9.58
N LEU A 17 2.04 -9.67 8.83
CA LEU A 17 2.83 -10.89 8.88
C LEU A 17 3.62 -10.96 10.19
N ASP A 18 3.40 -12.03 10.96
CA ASP A 18 4.04 -12.46 12.21
C ASP A 18 3.95 -11.49 13.41
N ALA A 19 3.92 -10.18 13.19
CA ALA A 19 3.84 -9.17 14.23
C ALA A 19 3.22 -7.84 13.74
N VAL A 20 2.62 -7.11 14.69
CA VAL A 20 2.20 -5.72 14.46
C VAL A 20 3.42 -4.80 14.59
N ASP A 21 3.69 -3.99 13.58
CA ASP A 21 4.66 -2.89 13.64
C ASP A 21 3.92 -1.55 13.80
N PRO A 22 4.31 -0.67 14.75
CA PRO A 22 3.68 0.64 14.92
C PRO A 22 3.65 1.52 13.66
N ARG A 23 4.60 1.31 12.73
CA ARG A 23 4.64 2.04 11.45
C ARG A 23 3.49 1.64 10.52
N PHE A 24 3.06 0.39 10.57
CA PHE A 24 1.93 -0.10 9.77
C PHE A 24 0.63 0.58 10.23
N GLU A 25 0.38 0.56 11.54
CA GLU A 25 -0.78 1.25 12.14
C GLU A 25 -0.73 2.76 11.91
N TYR A 26 0.46 3.37 12.01
CA TYR A 26 0.64 4.78 11.69
C TYR A 26 0.19 5.09 10.26
N ALA A 27 0.67 4.33 9.27
CA ALA A 27 0.34 4.56 7.87
C ALA A 27 -1.17 4.44 7.61
N LEU A 28 -1.80 3.37 8.11
CA LEU A 28 -3.24 3.14 7.94
C LEU A 28 -4.07 4.27 8.58
N ASN A 29 -3.76 4.62 9.82
CA ASN A 29 -4.45 5.69 10.55
C ASN A 29 -4.27 7.04 9.86
N LYS A 30 -3.05 7.35 9.40
CA LYS A 30 -2.77 8.63 8.77
C LYS A 30 -3.44 8.74 7.39
N ALA A 31 -3.51 7.67 6.63
CA ALA A 31 -4.24 7.65 5.37
C ALA A 31 -5.75 7.90 5.59
N GLU A 32 -6.37 7.23 6.56
CA GLU A 32 -7.79 7.45 6.91
C GLU A 32 -8.04 8.87 7.45
N GLU A 33 -7.10 9.45 8.20
CA GLU A 33 -7.16 10.87 8.63
C GLU A 33 -7.12 11.84 7.44
N ILE A 34 -6.22 11.60 6.48
CA ILE A 34 -6.08 12.42 5.27
C ILE A 34 -7.35 12.33 4.42
N ILE A 35 -7.87 11.12 4.23
CA ILE A 35 -9.02 10.85 3.37
C ILE A 35 -10.34 11.25 4.05
N GLY A 36 -10.40 11.19 5.38
CA GLY A 36 -11.56 11.62 6.18
C GLY A 36 -12.63 10.55 6.39
N TYR A 37 -12.36 9.30 6.04
CA TYR A 37 -13.24 8.16 6.31
C TYR A 37 -12.44 6.86 6.47
N GLN A 38 -13.08 5.82 7.02
CA GLN A 38 -12.46 4.51 7.21
C GLN A 38 -12.31 3.79 5.87
N LEU A 39 -11.11 3.26 5.61
CA LEU A 39 -10.80 2.45 4.42
C LEU A 39 -10.42 1.02 4.78
N PHE A 40 -9.84 0.78 5.96
CA PHE A 40 -9.20 -0.50 6.26
C PHE A 40 -9.97 -1.32 7.30
N ASP A 41 -10.15 -2.61 7.00
CA ASP A 41 -10.58 -3.64 7.94
C ASP A 41 -9.33 -4.38 8.44
N ARG A 42 -8.86 -3.99 9.63
CA ARG A 42 -7.64 -4.54 10.24
C ARG A 42 -7.96 -5.94 10.78
N LYS A 43 -7.63 -6.97 10.01
CA LYS A 43 -7.89 -8.38 10.33
C LYS A 43 -6.94 -8.94 11.39
N GLY A 44 -5.74 -8.36 11.51
CA GLY A 44 -4.77 -8.68 12.56
C GLY A 44 -3.54 -9.44 12.04
N VAL A 45 -2.90 -10.16 12.95
CA VAL A 45 -1.64 -10.87 12.68
C VAL A 45 -1.93 -12.23 12.05
N ILE A 46 -1.19 -12.55 10.98
CA ILE A 46 -1.21 -13.85 10.30
C ILE A 46 0.20 -14.42 10.30
N SER A 47 0.30 -15.74 10.19
CA SER A 47 1.56 -16.41 9.88
C SER A 47 1.38 -17.13 8.56
N LEU A 48 2.32 -16.92 7.65
CA LEU A 48 2.33 -17.53 6.33
C LEU A 48 3.69 -18.18 6.15
N GLU A 49 3.69 -19.44 5.74
CA GLU A 49 4.93 -20.15 5.43
C GLU A 49 5.30 -19.89 3.96
N PHE A 50 6.58 -19.62 3.72
CA PHE A 50 7.15 -19.49 2.38
C PHE A 50 8.31 -20.47 2.27
N ASP A 51 8.28 -21.37 1.28
CA ASP A 51 9.38 -22.32 1.05
C ASP A 51 10.62 -21.62 0.47
N ASP A 52 11.80 -22.10 0.84
CA ASP A 52 13.12 -21.65 0.33
C ASP A 52 13.33 -21.95 -1.18
N ASN A 53 12.38 -22.64 -1.81
CA ASN A 53 12.43 -22.97 -3.23
C ASN A 53 11.98 -21.73 -4.03
N PRO A 54 12.77 -21.28 -5.03
CA PRO A 54 12.34 -20.15 -5.82
C PRO A 54 11.06 -20.61 -6.55
N PHE A 55 10.00 -19.80 -6.54
CA PHE A 55 8.68 -20.08 -7.16
C PHE A 55 7.64 -20.77 -6.24
N PHE A 56 7.15 -20.06 -5.21
CA PHE A 56 5.94 -19.19 -5.23
C PHE A 56 4.58 -19.91 -5.32
N ASP A 57 4.13 -20.55 -4.24
CA ASP A 57 2.70 -20.73 -3.94
C ASP A 57 2.51 -20.46 -2.43
N ILE A 58 2.04 -19.27 -2.10
CA ILE A 58 1.66 -18.93 -0.72
C ILE A 58 0.23 -19.40 -0.54
N ASP A 59 0.02 -20.25 0.45
CA ASP A 59 -1.32 -20.72 0.77
C ASP A 59 -2.09 -19.66 1.56
N TYR A 60 -2.98 -18.96 0.87
CA TYR A 60 -3.90 -17.99 1.48
C TYR A 60 -5.25 -18.61 1.86
N SER A 61 -5.44 -19.92 1.73
CA SER A 61 -6.75 -20.56 1.91
C SER A 61 -7.32 -20.42 3.33
N GLU A 62 -6.46 -20.22 4.32
CA GLU A 62 -6.83 -19.98 5.71
C GLU A 62 -7.21 -18.51 5.99
N LEU A 63 -7.02 -17.59 5.03
CA LEU A 63 -7.40 -16.20 5.20
C LEU A 63 -8.91 -16.02 4.95
N PRO A 64 -9.60 -15.17 5.73
CA PRO A 64 -11.05 -15.01 5.67
C PRO A 64 -11.54 -14.26 4.43
N THR A 65 -10.64 -13.70 3.65
CA THR A 65 -10.91 -13.01 2.39
C THR A 65 -10.03 -13.62 1.30
N ASP A 66 -10.37 -13.41 0.04
CA ASP A 66 -9.54 -13.78 -1.11
C ASP A 66 -8.65 -12.63 -1.59
N TRP A 67 -8.66 -11.52 -0.84
CA TRP A 67 -7.89 -10.33 -1.15
C TRP A 67 -7.53 -9.50 0.07
N GLY A 68 -6.50 -8.65 -0.05
CA GLY A 68 -6.15 -7.68 0.98
C GLY A 68 -4.71 -7.14 0.87
N PHE A 69 -4.35 -6.30 1.84
CA PHE A 69 -2.97 -5.87 2.06
C PHE A 69 -2.31 -6.74 3.12
N ILE A 70 -1.10 -7.20 2.83
CA ILE A 70 -0.23 -7.90 3.79
C ILE A 70 0.96 -7.00 4.07
N TRP A 71 1.06 -6.52 5.30
CA TRP A 71 2.22 -5.79 5.78
C TRP A 71 3.26 -6.74 6.33
N SER A 72 4.53 -6.52 5.99
CA SER A 72 5.63 -7.36 6.47
C SER A 72 6.90 -6.55 6.66
N LYS A 73 7.81 -7.07 7.50
CA LYS A 73 9.14 -6.51 7.73
C LYS A 73 10.20 -7.45 7.20
N GLY A 74 11.28 -6.93 6.62
CA GLY A 74 12.45 -7.73 6.29
C GLY A 74 12.11 -8.87 5.34
N THR A 75 11.28 -8.58 4.34
CA THR A 75 10.83 -9.55 3.33
C THR A 75 11.26 -9.14 1.94
N PHE A 76 12.10 -8.11 1.77
CA PHE A 76 12.69 -7.78 0.46
C PHE A 76 14.16 -7.40 0.58
N SER A 77 14.89 -7.51 -0.53
CA SER A 77 16.30 -7.15 -0.66
C SER A 77 16.45 -5.74 -1.23
N GLY A 78 17.29 -4.91 -0.61
CA GLY A 78 17.46 -3.49 -0.96
C GLY A 78 18.61 -2.81 -0.21
N SER A 79 19.18 -1.75 -0.80
CA SER A 79 20.42 -1.12 -0.34
C SER A 79 20.26 0.04 0.67
N CYS A 80 19.07 0.63 0.81
CA CYS A 80 18.82 1.78 1.70
C CYS A 80 17.43 1.72 2.35
N SER A 81 17.14 2.59 3.34
CA SER A 81 15.83 2.69 4.03
C SER A 81 14.74 2.65 2.99
N SER A 82 14.09 1.50 2.87
CA SER A 82 13.16 1.27 1.80
C SER A 82 11.94 0.58 2.36
N GLY A 83 10.83 0.90 1.73
CA GLY A 83 9.73 -0.01 1.64
C GLY A 83 9.52 -0.39 0.19
N ARG A 84 8.59 -1.30 -0.02
CA ARG A 84 8.15 -1.69 -1.35
C ARG A 84 6.75 -2.26 -1.33
N VAL A 85 5.97 -1.87 -2.33
CA VAL A 85 4.74 -2.57 -2.70
C VAL A 85 5.03 -3.62 -3.78
N SER A 86 4.54 -4.84 -3.59
CA SER A 86 4.74 -5.96 -4.54
C SER A 86 3.56 -6.94 -4.55
N SER A 87 3.58 -7.93 -5.45
CA SER A 87 2.56 -8.98 -5.54
C SER A 87 2.82 -10.15 -4.60
N ARG A 88 4.00 -10.20 -3.96
CA ARG A 88 4.50 -11.38 -3.23
C ARG A 88 5.72 -10.99 -2.40
N PRO A 89 6.02 -11.68 -1.29
CA PRO A 89 7.23 -11.41 -0.52
C PRO A 89 8.47 -11.65 -1.39
N HIS A 90 9.58 -11.02 -1.05
CA HIS A 90 10.88 -11.12 -1.71
C HIS A 90 10.89 -10.68 -3.18
N SER A 91 9.86 -9.95 -3.62
CA SER A 91 9.72 -9.47 -4.99
C SER A 91 10.01 -7.99 -5.12
N THR A 92 10.81 -7.64 -6.12
CA THR A 92 11.04 -6.27 -6.55
C THR A 92 10.01 -5.80 -7.58
N ASN A 93 9.15 -6.68 -8.09
CA ASN A 93 8.08 -6.30 -9.03
C ASN A 93 7.09 -5.39 -8.31
N LEU A 94 7.07 -4.11 -8.72
CA LEU A 94 6.13 -3.12 -8.21
C LEU A 94 4.73 -3.52 -8.63
N VAL A 95 3.85 -3.67 -7.64
CA VAL A 95 2.41 -3.71 -7.86
C VAL A 95 1.89 -2.37 -7.38
N SER A 96 2.15 -1.32 -8.17
CA SER A 96 1.11 -0.30 -8.26
C SER A 96 -0.14 -0.98 -8.85
N TYR A 97 -1.31 -0.37 -8.71
CA TYR A 97 -2.57 -0.86 -9.30
C TYR A 97 -3.38 -1.89 -8.50
N ALA A 98 -3.39 -1.78 -7.17
CA ALA A 98 -4.62 -2.04 -6.42
C ALA A 98 -5.82 -1.26 -6.92
N VAL A 99 -5.59 -0.14 -7.59
CA VAL A 99 -6.63 0.82 -7.88
C VAL A 99 -6.81 0.91 -9.40
N GLY A 100 -8.02 0.62 -9.86
CA GLY A 100 -8.45 0.76 -11.24
C GLY A 100 -8.52 2.24 -11.67
N ASN A 101 -8.80 2.48 -12.95
CA ASN A 101 -8.98 3.85 -13.46
C ASN A 101 -10.21 4.56 -12.84
N ASP A 102 -11.06 3.81 -12.17
CA ASP A 102 -12.24 4.24 -11.42
C ASP A 102 -11.94 4.56 -9.94
N TYR A 103 -10.67 4.52 -9.54
CA TYR A 103 -10.24 4.55 -8.14
C TYR A 103 -10.83 3.43 -7.27
N GLY A 104 -11.45 2.42 -7.90
CA GLY A 104 -11.95 1.24 -7.25
C GLY A 104 -10.84 0.20 -7.07
N ILE A 105 -10.96 -0.66 -6.06
CA ILE A 105 -9.94 -1.69 -5.85
C ILE A 105 -10.08 -2.81 -6.87
N ASP A 106 -9.12 -2.91 -7.78
CA ASP A 106 -9.03 -3.93 -8.79
C ASP A 106 -8.30 -5.17 -8.22
N LYS A 107 -9.11 -6.05 -7.62
CA LYS A 107 -8.68 -7.33 -7.03
C LYS A 107 -7.97 -8.25 -8.03
N THR A 108 -8.11 -8.01 -9.34
CA THR A 108 -7.51 -8.85 -10.40
C THR A 108 -6.05 -8.53 -10.69
N LYS A 109 -5.55 -7.40 -10.18
CA LYS A 109 -4.17 -6.94 -10.45
C LYS A 109 -3.15 -7.47 -9.43
N TRP A 110 -3.61 -8.16 -8.38
CA TRP A 110 -2.73 -8.73 -7.36
C TRP A 110 -2.46 -10.21 -7.67
N GLY A 111 -1.19 -10.61 -7.64
CA GLY A 111 -0.83 -12.03 -7.76
C GLY A 111 -1.47 -12.79 -6.62
N SER A 112 -2.40 -13.69 -6.93
CA SER A 112 -3.22 -14.43 -5.94
C SER A 112 -4.13 -13.57 -5.05
N GLY A 113 -4.43 -12.33 -5.46
CA GLY A 113 -5.38 -11.48 -4.76
C GLY A 113 -4.81 -10.66 -3.59
N TYR A 114 -3.50 -10.71 -3.29
CA TYR A 114 -2.87 -9.94 -2.19
C TYR A 114 -1.78 -8.98 -2.65
N ALA A 115 -1.80 -7.74 -2.12
CA ALA A 115 -0.70 -6.80 -2.27
C ALA A 115 0.16 -6.80 -1.00
N TRP A 116 1.47 -6.85 -1.19
CA TRP A 116 2.45 -6.91 -0.13
C TRP A 116 3.07 -5.54 0.07
N ILE A 117 2.94 -4.98 1.27
CA ILE A 117 3.59 -3.74 1.67
C ILE A 117 4.71 -4.10 2.64
N GLN A 118 5.94 -4.01 2.14
CA GLN A 118 7.12 -4.54 2.81
C GLN A 118 7.96 -3.37 3.30
N LEU A 119 8.35 -3.35 4.57
CA LEU A 119 9.30 -2.39 5.13
C LEU A 119 10.58 -3.09 5.54
N ASP A 120 11.69 -2.36 5.51
CA ASP A 120 13.00 -2.83 5.92
C ASP A 120 13.57 -3.92 5.00
N SER A 121 14.87 -3.83 4.72
CA SER A 121 15.60 -4.82 3.93
C SER A 121 16.03 -6.02 4.78
N ILE A 122 16.14 -7.20 4.17
CA ILE A 122 16.87 -8.36 4.75
C ILE A 122 18.38 -8.15 4.76
N ASP A 123 18.88 -7.29 3.89
CA ASP A 123 20.31 -7.08 3.68
C ASP A 123 20.85 -5.98 4.58
N GLU A 124 22.16 -6.03 4.85
CA GLU A 124 22.89 -4.93 5.47
C GLU A 124 22.81 -3.66 4.59
N PRO A 125 22.60 -2.47 5.18
CA PRO A 125 22.49 -1.23 4.41
C PRO A 125 23.84 -0.83 3.81
N ASP A 126 23.80 -0.20 2.63
CA ASP A 126 24.97 0.46 2.07
C ASP A 126 25.46 1.61 2.99
N PRO A 127 26.76 1.94 2.97
CA PRO A 127 27.30 3.03 3.78
C PRO A 127 26.55 4.35 3.57
N GLY A 128 26.03 4.92 4.66
CA GLY A 128 25.24 6.17 4.64
C GLY A 128 23.73 5.97 4.59
N CYS A 129 23.26 4.72 4.55
CA CYS A 129 21.86 4.37 4.62
C CYS A 129 21.50 3.66 5.94
N THR A 130 20.23 3.73 6.34
CA THR A 130 19.66 2.95 7.44
C THR A 130 18.68 1.94 6.87
N THR A 131 18.66 0.68 7.28
CA THR A 131 17.65 -0.29 6.79
C THR A 131 16.26 -0.04 7.35
N ILE A 132 16.16 0.64 8.49
CA ILE A 132 14.89 0.88 9.18
C ILE A 132 14.12 1.98 8.46
N ALA A 133 12.96 1.64 7.88
CA ALA A 133 11.99 2.57 7.34
C ALA A 133 11.36 3.42 8.45
N ASN A 134 11.15 4.70 8.21
CA ASN A 134 10.42 5.55 9.15
C ASN A 134 8.91 5.59 8.82
N ASN A 135 8.16 6.35 9.62
CA ASN A 135 6.72 6.54 9.42
C ASN A 135 6.38 7.12 8.03
N ASP A 136 7.16 8.06 7.53
CA ASP A 136 6.92 8.67 6.21
C ASP A 136 7.09 7.65 5.07
N VAL A 137 8.09 6.76 5.18
CA VAL A 137 8.27 5.65 4.23
C VAL A 137 7.10 4.68 4.31
N SER A 138 6.61 4.35 5.51
CA SER A 138 5.45 3.46 5.63
C SER A 138 4.19 4.03 4.97
N LEU A 139 3.94 5.34 5.13
CA LEU A 139 2.83 6.02 4.47
C LEU A 139 3.05 6.17 2.96
N HIS A 140 4.30 6.35 2.53
CA HIS A 140 4.68 6.39 1.11
C HIS A 140 4.34 5.08 0.40
N GLU A 141 4.71 3.94 0.97
CA GLU A 141 4.37 2.64 0.36
C GLU A 141 2.87 2.36 0.38
N LEU A 142 2.17 2.71 1.47
CA LEU A 142 0.72 2.62 1.47
C LEU A 142 0.09 3.46 0.36
N ALA A 143 0.60 4.67 0.13
CA ALA A 143 0.13 5.53 -0.95
C ALA A 143 0.36 4.92 -2.35
N HIS A 144 1.50 4.24 -2.58
CA HIS A 144 1.69 3.41 -3.78
C HIS A 144 0.63 2.32 -3.91
N ALA A 145 0.37 1.59 -2.82
CA ALA A 145 -0.66 0.56 -2.74
C ALA A 145 -2.07 1.14 -2.92
N LEU A 146 -2.29 2.42 -2.65
CA LEU A 146 -3.55 3.15 -2.88
C LEU A 146 -3.60 3.84 -4.25
N GLY A 147 -2.60 3.65 -5.11
CA GLY A 147 -2.62 4.09 -6.51
C GLY A 147 -1.76 5.32 -6.85
N MET A 148 -1.03 5.90 -5.90
CA MET A 148 -0.08 6.99 -6.17
C MET A 148 1.19 6.43 -6.82
N ASN A 149 1.24 6.36 -8.15
CA ASN A 149 2.28 5.59 -8.87
C ASN A 149 3.63 6.30 -9.02
N ASN A 150 3.63 7.49 -9.62
CA ASN A 150 4.89 8.18 -9.95
C ASN A 150 5.39 8.98 -8.75
N HIS A 151 6.71 8.97 -8.54
CA HIS A 151 7.32 9.94 -7.63
C HIS A 151 7.19 11.36 -8.16
N PHE A 152 6.98 12.30 -7.25
CA PHE A 152 6.92 13.74 -7.52
C PHE A 152 7.43 14.51 -6.29
N ASP A 153 7.58 15.82 -6.40
CA ASP A 153 8.12 16.63 -5.31
C ASP A 153 7.25 16.53 -4.05
N GLY A 154 7.81 15.92 -3.00
CA GLY A 154 7.09 15.61 -1.77
C GLY A 154 6.51 14.20 -1.66
N PHE A 155 6.74 13.37 -2.68
CA PHE A 155 6.41 11.95 -2.72
C PHE A 155 7.54 11.18 -3.40
N GLY A 156 8.53 10.74 -2.61
CA GLY A 156 9.71 10.01 -3.08
C GLY A 156 10.78 10.89 -3.74
N ASN A 157 10.43 12.03 -4.33
CA ASN A 157 11.41 13.05 -4.71
C ASN A 157 11.58 14.06 -3.56
N GLY A 158 12.77 14.06 -2.96
CA GLY A 158 13.05 14.84 -1.76
C GLY A 158 12.54 14.14 -0.51
N ALA A 159 11.33 14.50 -0.05
CA ALA A 159 10.68 13.85 1.08
C ALA A 159 9.99 12.55 0.63
N ALA A 160 9.97 11.53 1.50
CA ALA A 160 9.21 10.31 1.25
C ALA A 160 7.70 10.62 1.15
N PHE A 161 7.18 11.42 2.09
CA PHE A 161 5.79 11.88 2.09
C PHE A 161 5.71 13.27 2.74
N ASN A 162 5.02 14.22 2.11
CA ASN A 162 4.75 15.54 2.70
C ASN A 162 3.34 16.06 2.30
N SER A 163 3.09 17.35 2.55
CA SER A 163 1.80 18.00 2.24
C SER A 163 1.37 17.92 0.76
N ASN A 164 2.30 17.82 -0.19
CA ASN A 164 1.95 17.61 -1.60
C ASN A 164 1.39 16.20 -1.82
N ALA A 165 2.01 15.19 -1.23
CA ALA A 165 1.53 13.81 -1.27
C ALA A 165 0.16 13.68 -0.58
N GLU A 166 0.00 14.34 0.57
CA GLU A 166 -1.28 14.41 1.29
C GLU A 166 -2.41 14.96 0.40
N ARG A 167 -2.17 16.08 -0.29
CA ARG A 167 -3.16 16.67 -1.20
C ARG A 167 -3.54 15.73 -2.33
N VAL A 168 -2.58 15.01 -2.90
CA VAL A 168 -2.88 14.03 -3.97
C VAL A 168 -3.75 12.90 -3.41
N LEU A 169 -3.37 12.31 -2.27
CA LEU A 169 -4.12 11.22 -1.64
C LEU A 169 -5.55 11.66 -1.29
N ARG A 170 -5.71 12.84 -0.69
CA ARG A 170 -7.02 13.43 -0.36
C ARG A 170 -7.90 13.59 -1.60
N ASN A 171 -7.34 14.12 -2.69
CA ASN A 171 -8.10 14.37 -3.91
C ASN A 171 -8.47 13.08 -4.66
N MET A 172 -7.61 12.05 -4.67
CA MET A 172 -7.90 10.75 -5.29
C MET A 172 -9.12 10.06 -4.68
N TYR A 173 -9.32 10.23 -3.37
CA TYR A 173 -10.39 9.57 -2.63
C TYR A 173 -11.53 10.52 -2.24
N SER A 174 -11.53 11.74 -2.78
CA SER A 174 -12.56 12.74 -2.51
C SER A 174 -13.91 12.32 -3.11
N THR A 175 -14.96 12.37 -2.30
CA THR A 175 -16.35 12.16 -2.76
C THR A 175 -16.83 13.27 -3.70
N GLN A 176 -16.10 14.37 -3.78
CA GLN A 176 -16.38 15.50 -4.66
C GLN A 176 -15.70 15.37 -6.03
N ASN A 177 -14.76 14.42 -6.16
CA ASN A 177 -14.03 14.11 -7.39
C ASN A 177 -14.32 12.67 -7.85
N PRO A 178 -15.57 12.32 -8.20
CA PRO A 178 -15.88 10.98 -8.68
C PRO A 178 -15.07 10.65 -9.94
N ALA A 179 -14.75 9.36 -10.09
CA ALA A 179 -13.89 8.90 -11.18
C ALA A 179 -14.45 9.22 -12.58
N GLY A 180 -13.55 9.49 -13.52
CA GLY A 180 -13.89 9.86 -14.89
C GLY A 180 -14.30 11.33 -15.07
N GLN A 181 -14.26 12.15 -14.02
CA GLN A 181 -14.44 13.59 -14.16
C GLN A 181 -13.30 14.22 -14.98
N PRO A 182 -13.61 15.19 -15.86
CA PRO A 182 -12.59 15.99 -16.54
C PRO A 182 -11.73 16.74 -15.53
N PHE A 183 -10.45 16.93 -15.85
CA PHE A 183 -9.49 17.64 -15.00
C PHE A 183 -10.00 19.04 -14.58
N ASP A 184 -10.57 19.80 -15.52
CA ASP A 184 -11.08 21.16 -15.27
C ASP A 184 -12.31 21.20 -14.34
N SER A 185 -12.88 20.04 -14.00
CA SER A 185 -14.04 19.88 -13.12
C SER A 185 -13.68 19.33 -11.74
N LEU A 186 -12.41 19.05 -11.47
CA LEU A 186 -11.97 18.56 -10.17
C LEU A 186 -12.11 19.67 -9.11
N ASN A 187 -12.77 19.34 -8.00
CA ASN A 187 -12.68 20.12 -6.79
C ASN A 187 -11.35 19.82 -6.09
N ILE A 188 -10.36 20.67 -6.32
CA ILE A 188 -9.05 20.57 -5.68
C ILE A 188 -9.10 21.34 -4.36
N GLU A 189 -9.13 20.61 -3.24
CA GLU A 189 -8.99 21.23 -1.94
C GLU A 189 -7.57 21.87 -1.81
N PRO A 190 -7.47 23.11 -1.32
CA PRO A 190 -6.21 23.84 -1.21
C PRO A 190 -5.21 23.24 -0.21
#